data_AF-A0A2M8PJI2-F1
#
_entry.id   AF-A0A2M8PJI2-F1
#
_cell.length_a   1.000
_cell.length_b   1.000
_cell.length_c   1.000
_cell.angle_alpha   90.00
_cell.angle_beta   90.00
_cell.angle_gamma   90.00
#
_symmetry.space_group_name_H-M   'P 1'
#
loop_
_entity.id
_entity.type
_entity.pdbx_description
1 polymer ?
#
loop_
_entity_poly.entity_id
_entity_poly.type
_entity_poly.pdbx_seq_one_letter_code
_entity_poly.pdbx_strand_id
1 'polypeptide(L)'
;HAQASLGASNYDQLSDHGLTQASHLASYLIQNQAKPAHILTGTLRRHIQTATPYIEALQQDQRVTHDARWNEFDFDQIVRLHIRQNNIDTKGYDQRAFFRLLKQAMLAWQEGVL
;
A
#
# COMPACT_ATOMS: atom_id res chain seq x y z
N HIS A 1 0.69 -5.20 -0.53
CA HIS A 1 0.60 -5.35 -1.98
C HIS A 1 1.98 -5.66 -2.54
N ALA A 2 2.06 -6.18 -3.77
CA ALA A 2 3.32 -6.33 -4.50
C ALA A 2 3.86 -4.97 -4.98
N GLN A 3 5.03 -4.91 -5.62
CA GLN A 3 5.64 -3.64 -6.01
C GLN A 3 4.69 -2.75 -6.84
N ALA A 4 4.48 -1.52 -6.39
CA ALA A 4 3.71 -0.51 -7.13
C ALA A 4 4.53 0.13 -8.26
N SER A 5 3.85 0.68 -9.26
CA SER A 5 4.47 1.45 -10.35
C SER A 5 4.99 2.79 -9.85
N LEU A 6 6.28 2.86 -9.48
CA LEU A 6 6.93 4.11 -9.09
C LEU A 6 7.09 5.03 -10.31
N GLY A 7 6.48 6.22 -10.29
CA GLY A 7 6.64 7.23 -11.34
C GLY A 7 5.75 7.08 -12.58
N ALA A 8 4.81 6.12 -12.59
CA ALA A 8 3.79 6.04 -13.63
C ALA A 8 2.69 7.09 -13.41
N SER A 9 2.00 7.49 -14.50
CA SER A 9 0.86 8.43 -14.46
C SER A 9 -0.27 7.96 -13.56
N ASN A 10 -0.39 6.65 -13.33
CA ASN A 10 -1.23 6.06 -12.30
C ASN A 10 -0.36 5.33 -11.28
N TYR A 11 -0.06 6.00 -10.16
CA TYR A 11 0.69 5.39 -9.05
C TYR A 11 -0.07 4.24 -8.38
N ASP A 12 -1.41 4.26 -8.43
CA ASP A 12 -2.24 3.21 -7.85
C ASP A 12 -2.39 2.02 -8.81
N GLN A 13 -1.27 1.39 -9.15
CA GLN A 13 -1.25 0.09 -9.82
C GLN A 13 0.08 -0.62 -9.55
N LEU A 14 0.10 -1.94 -9.70
CA LEU A 14 1.33 -2.72 -9.69
C LEU A 14 2.22 -2.40 -10.88
N SER A 15 3.54 -2.52 -10.70
CA SER A 15 4.50 -2.58 -11.82
C SER A 15 4.43 -3.95 -12.50
N ASP A 16 5.06 -4.12 -13.65
CA ASP A 16 5.20 -5.45 -14.28
C ASP A 16 5.85 -6.46 -13.33
N HIS A 17 6.86 -6.01 -12.58
CA HIS A 17 7.49 -6.83 -11.54
C HIS A 17 6.51 -7.13 -10.38
N GLY A 18 5.69 -6.16 -9.99
CA GLY A 18 4.63 -6.36 -9.00
C GLY A 18 3.58 -7.40 -9.44
N LEU A 19 3.22 -7.42 -10.73
CA LEU A 19 2.32 -8.44 -11.28
C LEU A 19 2.97 -9.83 -11.21
N THR A 20 4.26 -9.96 -11.54
CA THR A 20 4.99 -11.23 -11.37
C THR A 20 5.00 -11.69 -9.91
N GLN A 21 5.26 -10.78 -8.97
CA GLN A 21 5.23 -11.08 -7.54
C GLN A 21 3.85 -11.57 -7.07
N ALA A 22 2.77 -10.93 -7.53
CA ALA A 22 1.40 -11.35 -7.21
C ALA A 22 1.11 -12.77 -7.73
N SER A 23 1.52 -13.09 -8.96
CA SER A 23 1.38 -14.44 -9.53
C SER A 23 2.19 -15.51 -8.79
N HIS A 24 3.40 -15.17 -8.32
CA HIS A 24 4.20 -16.08 -7.50
C HIS A 24 3.55 -16.34 -6.15
N LEU A 25 3.04 -15.30 -5.48
CA LEU A 25 2.30 -15.44 -4.23
C LEU A 25 1.08 -16.36 -4.41
N ALA A 26 0.29 -16.16 -5.46
CA ALA A 26 -0.86 -17.01 -5.75
C ALA A 26 -0.45 -18.47 -5.97
N SER A 27 0.56 -18.73 -6.80
CA SER A 27 1.11 -20.07 -7.01
C SER A 27 1.52 -20.74 -5.71
N TYR A 28 2.23 -20.02 -4.85
CA TYR A 28 2.64 -20.52 -3.54
C TYR A 28 1.43 -20.87 -2.65
N LEU A 29 0.44 -19.98 -2.54
CA LEU A 29 -0.74 -20.22 -1.71
C LEU A 29 -1.55 -21.43 -2.19
N ILE A 30 -1.68 -21.61 -3.51
CA ILE A 30 -2.37 -22.75 -4.12
C ILE A 30 -1.63 -24.06 -3.83
N GLN A 31 -0.30 -24.08 -4.05
CA GLN A 31 0.54 -25.25 -3.78
C GLN A 31 0.47 -25.68 -2.31
N ASN A 32 0.37 -24.72 -1.40
CA ASN A 32 0.22 -24.96 0.04
C ASN A 32 -1.23 -25.17 0.48
N GLN A 33 -2.17 -25.30 -0.46
CA GLN A 33 -3.60 -25.52 -0.20
C GLN A 33 -4.21 -24.51 0.78
N ALA A 34 -3.72 -23.27 0.77
CA ALA A 34 -4.34 -22.19 1.52
C ALA A 34 -5.78 -22.00 1.02
N LYS A 35 -6.75 -22.08 1.92
CA LYS A 35 -8.19 -21.95 1.65
C LYS A 35 -8.84 -21.08 2.72
N PRO A 36 -8.55 -19.77 2.73
CA PRO A 36 -9.16 -18.87 3.70
C PRO A 36 -10.68 -18.84 3.51
N ALA A 37 -11.39 -18.72 4.63
CA ALA A 37 -12.85 -18.55 4.60
C ALA A 37 -13.26 -17.20 3.97
N HIS A 38 -12.41 -16.18 4.13
CA HIS A 38 -12.62 -14.83 3.61
C HIS A 38 -11.31 -14.23 3.12
N ILE A 39 -11.40 -13.41 2.08
CA ILE A 39 -10.29 -12.61 1.54
C ILE A 39 -10.67 -11.15 1.71
N LEU A 40 -9.89 -10.41 2.50
CA LEU A 40 -10.07 -8.96 2.66
C LEU A 40 -8.93 -8.23 1.96
N THR A 41 -9.26 -7.17 1.23
CA THR A 41 -8.28 -6.22 0.68
C THR A 41 -8.69 -4.79 1.00
N GLY A 42 -7.75 -3.85 0.91
CA GLY A 42 -8.09 -2.45 0.71
C GLY A 42 -8.79 -2.22 -0.64
N THR A 43 -9.26 -1.00 -0.85
CA THR A 43 -9.93 -0.59 -2.10
C THR A 43 -8.96 -0.09 -3.17
N LEU A 44 -7.68 0.04 -2.84
CA LEU A 44 -6.66 0.50 -3.79
C LEU A 44 -6.40 -0.55 -4.87
N ARG A 45 -6.21 -0.09 -6.11
CA ARG A 45 -6.07 -0.99 -7.26
C ARG A 45 -4.86 -1.90 -7.11
N ARG A 46 -3.73 -1.42 -6.57
CA ARG A 46 -2.57 -2.27 -6.29
C ARG A 46 -2.84 -3.38 -5.26
N HIS A 47 -3.76 -3.16 -4.31
CA HIS A 47 -4.20 -4.20 -3.37
C HIS A 47 -5.01 -5.26 -4.07
N ILE A 48 -6.00 -4.83 -4.84
CA ILE A 48 -6.88 -5.71 -5.62
C ILE A 48 -6.04 -6.54 -6.59
N GLN A 49 -5.18 -5.90 -7.39
CA GLN A 49 -4.29 -6.57 -8.35
C GLN A 49 -3.35 -7.59 -7.69
N THR A 50 -2.94 -7.38 -6.44
CA THR A 50 -2.11 -8.36 -5.72
C THR A 50 -2.90 -9.62 -5.39
N ALA A 51 -4.18 -9.47 -5.04
CA ALA A 51 -5.05 -10.58 -4.65
C ALA A 51 -5.67 -11.32 -5.85
N THR A 52 -5.86 -10.63 -6.98
CA THR A 52 -6.56 -11.15 -8.18
C THR A 52 -6.08 -12.53 -8.62
N PRO A 53 -4.78 -12.82 -8.82
CA PRO A 53 -4.37 -14.12 -9.35
C PRO A 53 -4.74 -15.29 -8.44
N TYR A 54 -4.76 -15.06 -7.12
CA TYR A 54 -5.17 -16.06 -6.14
C TYR A 54 -6.70 -16.24 -6.11
N ILE A 55 -7.45 -15.15 -6.17
CA ILE A 55 -8.93 -15.17 -6.19
C ILE A 55 -9.43 -15.91 -7.45
N GLU A 56 -8.87 -15.60 -8.62
CA GLU A 56 -9.20 -16.24 -9.89
C GLU A 56 -8.94 -17.75 -9.84
N ALA A 57 -7.81 -18.16 -9.26
CA ALA A 57 -7.46 -19.58 -9.12
C ALA A 57 -8.39 -20.35 -8.16
N LEU A 58 -8.96 -19.68 -7.14
CA LEU A 58 -9.93 -20.29 -6.24
C LEU A 58 -11.34 -20.39 -6.83
N GLN A 59 -11.64 -19.64 -7.89
CA GLN A 59 -12.98 -19.53 -8.48
C GLN A 59 -14.06 -19.15 -7.43
N GLN A 60 -13.70 -18.35 -6.43
CA GLN A 60 -14.54 -18.05 -5.25
C GLN A 60 -14.68 -16.55 -4.98
N ASP A 61 -15.31 -15.84 -5.93
CA ASP A 61 -15.53 -14.39 -5.84
C ASP A 61 -16.40 -13.98 -4.62
N GLN A 62 -17.34 -14.85 -4.21
CA GLN A 62 -18.25 -14.59 -3.08
C GLN A 62 -17.58 -14.45 -1.71
N ARG A 63 -16.26 -14.70 -1.60
CA ARG A 63 -15.50 -14.60 -0.34
C ARG A 63 -14.63 -13.34 -0.25
N VAL A 64 -14.65 -12.49 -1.26
CA VAL A 64 -13.80 -11.30 -1.35
C VAL A 64 -14.55 -10.08 -0.81
N THR A 65 -13.89 -9.30 0.04
CA THR A 65 -14.41 -8.02 0.53
C THR A 65 -13.36 -6.94 0.36
N HIS A 66 -13.77 -5.81 -0.21
CA HIS A 66 -12.94 -4.61 -0.32
C HIS A 66 -13.37 -3.59 0.73
N ASP A 67 -12.43 -3.12 1.55
CA ASP A 67 -12.72 -2.21 2.65
C ASP A 67 -11.63 -1.14 2.75
N ALA A 68 -12.02 0.13 2.58
CA ALA A 68 -11.09 1.26 2.54
C ALA A 68 -10.31 1.45 3.85
N ARG A 69 -10.79 0.88 4.97
CA ARG A 69 -10.06 0.87 6.26
C ARG A 69 -8.77 0.05 6.22
N TRP A 70 -8.62 -0.81 5.21
CA TRP A 70 -7.39 -1.58 4.95
C TRP A 70 -6.46 -0.91 3.93
N ASN A 71 -6.78 0.31 3.48
CA ASN A 71 -5.85 1.11 2.68
C ASN A 71 -4.63 1.50 3.53
N GLU A 72 -3.50 1.82 2.89
CA GLU A 72 -2.36 2.36 3.63
C GLU A 72 -2.71 3.73 4.24
N PHE A 73 -1.98 4.09 5.29
CA PHE A 73 -2.10 5.39 5.93
C PHE A 73 -1.81 6.52 4.94
N ASP A 74 -2.47 7.66 5.15
CA ASP A 74 -2.26 8.85 4.34
C ASP A 74 -1.00 9.59 4.82
N PHE A 75 0.14 9.24 4.22
CA PHE A 75 1.42 9.84 4.56
C PHE A 75 1.47 11.34 4.24
N ASP A 76 0.72 11.81 3.24
CA ASP A 76 0.67 13.22 2.87
C ASP A 76 -0.02 14.02 3.99
N GLN A 77 -1.12 13.51 4.53
CA GLN A 77 -1.76 14.12 5.71
C GLN A 77 -0.83 14.13 6.93
N ILE A 78 -0.14 13.02 7.23
CA ILE A 78 0.81 12.94 8.35
C ILE A 78 1.92 13.98 8.19
N VAL A 79 2.53 14.06 7.00
CA VAL A 79 3.60 15.04 6.71
C VAL A 79 3.07 16.48 6.82
N ARG A 80 1.89 16.77 6.29
CA ARG A 80 1.28 18.12 6.37
C ARG A 80 0.95 18.54 7.80
N LEU A 81 0.49 17.61 8.64
CA LEU A 81 0.25 17.88 10.05
C LEU A 81 1.57 18.16 10.77
N HIS A 82 2.60 17.34 10.53
CA HIS A 82 3.92 17.53 11.11
C HIS A 82 4.55 18.88 10.74
N ILE A 83 4.49 19.27 9.46
CA ILE A 83 4.96 20.57 8.98
C ILE A 83 4.26 21.71 9.72
N ARG A 84 2.93 21.63 9.83
CA ARG A 84 2.11 22.68 10.46
C ARG A 84 2.39 22.80 11.96
N GLN A 85 2.42 21.70 12.68
CA GLN A 85 2.66 21.68 14.13
C GLN A 85 4.05 22.24 14.50
N ASN A 86 5.05 22.00 13.65
CA ASN A 86 6.44 22.37 13.93
C ASN A 86 6.93 23.61 13.15
N ASN A 87 6.04 24.28 12.39
CA ASN A 87 6.36 25.43 11.55
C ASN A 87 7.58 25.21 10.62
N ILE A 88 7.64 24.03 9.98
CA ILE A 88 8.78 23.65 9.13
C ILE A 88 8.68 24.36 7.77
N ASP A 89 9.72 25.13 7.40
CA ASP A 89 9.86 25.62 6.03
C ASP A 89 10.42 24.52 5.13
N THR A 90 9.62 24.09 4.15
CA THR A 90 9.97 23.06 3.17
C THR A 90 10.50 23.62 1.85
N LYS A 91 10.70 24.94 1.74
CA LYS A 91 11.17 25.57 0.50
C LYS A 91 12.57 25.05 0.14
N GLY A 92 12.71 24.57 -1.10
CA GLY A 92 13.99 24.06 -1.62
C GLY A 92 14.34 22.65 -1.17
N TYR A 93 13.41 21.89 -0.57
CA TYR A 93 13.68 20.50 -0.19
C TYR A 93 13.95 19.64 -1.42
N ASP A 94 15.06 18.90 -1.37
CA ASP A 94 15.34 17.82 -2.29
C ASP A 94 14.64 16.52 -1.84
N GLN A 95 14.74 15.46 -2.66
CA GLN A 95 14.13 14.17 -2.35
C GLN A 95 14.64 13.59 -1.01
N ARG A 96 15.92 13.79 -0.70
CA ARG A 96 16.52 13.30 0.55
C ARG A 96 15.98 14.05 1.77
N ALA A 97 15.81 15.37 1.68
CA ALA A 97 15.21 16.20 2.71
C ALA A 97 13.75 15.81 2.94
N PHE A 98 12.99 15.59 1.86
CA PHE A 98 11.62 15.09 1.96
C PHE A 98 11.55 13.73 2.69
N PHE A 99 12.41 12.77 2.35
CA PHE A 99 12.40 11.47 3.04
C PHE A 99 12.81 11.57 4.53
N ARG A 100 13.71 12.50 4.89
CA ARG A 100 14.01 12.78 6.30
C ARG A 100 12.79 13.35 7.03
N LEU A 101 12.10 14.31 6.42
CA LEU A 101 10.87 14.89 6.95
C LEU A 101 9.76 13.84 7.11
N LEU A 102 9.54 13.00 6.09
CA LEU A 102 8.58 11.90 6.14
C LEU A 102 8.88 10.95 7.31
N LYS A 103 10.16 10.58 7.50
CA LYS A 103 10.58 9.75 8.63
C LYS A 103 10.26 10.42 9.97
N GLN A 104 10.53 11.71 10.13
CA GLN A 104 10.24 12.45 11.36
C GLN A 104 8.73 12.53 11.64
N ALA A 105 7.94 12.83 10.61
CA ALA A 105 6.49 12.89 10.71
C ALA A 105 5.88 11.54 11.12
N MET A 106 6.38 10.45 10.53
CA MET A 106 5.94 9.09 10.88
C MET A 106 6.30 8.71 12.32
N LEU A 107 7.48 9.10 12.82
CA LEU A 107 7.86 8.86 14.22
C LEU A 107 6.96 9.64 15.19
N ALA A 108 6.72 10.91 14.93
CA ALA A 108 5.82 11.74 15.74
C ALA A 108 4.38 11.18 15.77
N TRP A 109 3.89 10.70 14.62
CA TRP A 109 2.58 10.03 14.54
C TRP A 109 2.55 8.72 15.35
N GLN A 110 3.58 7.89 15.21
CA GLN A 110 3.70 6.63 15.96
C GLN A 110 3.74 6.85 17.48
N GLU A 111 4.40 7.92 17.94
CA GLU A 111 4.50 8.28 19.35
C GLU A 111 3.25 8.96 19.91
N GLY A 112 2.26 9.28 19.06
CA GLY A 112 1.02 9.94 19.47
C GLY A 112 1.19 11.42 19.81
N VAL A 113 2.24 12.07 19.28
CA VAL A 113 2.55 13.49 19.52
C VAL A 113 2.24 14.37 18.31
N LEU A 114 1.52 13.83 17.32
CA LEU A 114 1.10 14.52 16.10
C LEU A 114 -0.38 14.93 16.13
#